data_AF-A0A661SJM4-F1
#
_entry.id   AF-A0A661SJM4-F1
#
_cell.length_a   1.000
_cell.length_b   1.000
_cell.length_c   1.000
_cell.angle_alpha   90.00
_cell.angle_beta   90.00
_cell.angle_gamma   90.00
#
_symmetry.space_group_name_H-M   'P 1'
#
loop_
_entity.id
_entity.type
_entity.pdbx_description
1 polymer ?
#
loop_
_entity_poly.entity_id
_entity_poly.type
_entity_poly.pdbx_seq_one_letter_code
_entity_poly.pdbx_strand_id
1 'polypeptide(L)'
;MLLADNYLDRIDFLKYLPRTDCAACGAKSCQEFVACLKRGCKKPTDCPGISEALYYSFQIALDADKILPKFPCLTAPRPGPAGLMEINNPDLHSPVLISGNNVHTQDVLTAIISTTRSPFFLLFTDTRGDTVDMAVIYKTLTSEQVKKGVLASSVLERVSHQDVIIPGLAAAMRDELEKSTGWNIIVGPICAAELPLFFGPSWLSPAT
;
A
#
# COMPACT_ATOMS: atom_id res chain seq x y z
N MET A 1 7.47 -25.78 4.00
CA MET A 1 6.93 -25.17 2.76
C MET A 1 7.40 -23.73 2.74
N LEU A 2 8.08 -23.30 1.67
CA LEU A 2 8.54 -21.92 1.55
C LEU A 2 7.32 -21.01 1.30
N LEU A 3 7.20 -19.93 2.07
CA LEU A 3 6.10 -18.98 1.96
C LEU A 3 6.51 -17.79 1.10
N ALA A 4 5.55 -17.23 0.38
CA ALA A 4 5.73 -15.97 -0.34
C ALA A 4 6.02 -14.83 0.65
N ASP A 5 6.90 -13.91 0.25
CA ASP A 5 7.27 -12.76 1.06
C ASP A 5 6.25 -11.62 0.88
N ASN A 6 5.65 -11.19 2.00
CA ASN A 6 4.74 -10.05 2.05
C ASN A 6 5.48 -8.73 2.36
N TYR A 7 6.82 -8.77 2.46
CA TYR A 7 7.70 -7.62 2.69
C TYR A 7 7.46 -6.89 4.02
N LEU A 8 7.04 -7.61 5.07
CA LEU A 8 6.77 -7.04 6.40
C LEU A 8 8.01 -6.36 7.02
N ASP A 9 9.21 -6.85 6.70
CA ASP A 9 10.48 -6.29 7.12
C ASP A 9 10.79 -4.94 6.44
N ARG A 10 10.15 -4.65 5.29
CA ARG A 10 10.30 -3.42 4.51
C ARG A 10 9.45 -2.26 5.00
N ILE A 11 8.59 -2.47 6.00
CA ILE A 11 7.76 -1.40 6.57
C ILE A 11 8.64 -0.41 7.33
N ASP A 12 8.67 0.84 6.84
CA ASP A 12 9.44 1.94 7.44
C ASP A 12 8.58 2.75 8.43
N PHE A 13 8.44 2.25 9.66
CA PHE A 13 7.72 2.94 10.72
C PHE A 13 8.36 4.28 11.14
N LEU A 14 9.67 4.47 10.95
CA LEU A 14 10.36 5.70 11.34
C LEU A 14 9.90 6.88 10.49
N LYS A 15 9.64 6.64 9.20
CA LYS A 15 9.11 7.63 8.26
C LYS A 15 7.79 8.25 8.72
N TYR A 16 6.96 7.48 9.42
CA TYR A 16 5.60 7.87 9.81
C TYR A 16 5.48 8.32 11.27
N LEU A 17 6.57 8.26 12.05
CA LEU A 17 6.54 8.83 13.38
C LEU A 17 6.39 10.36 13.30
N PRO A 18 5.67 10.98 14.25
CA PRO A 18 5.73 12.42 14.44
C PRO A 18 7.20 12.78 14.65
N ARG A 19 7.74 13.72 13.86
CA ARG A 19 9.14 14.16 13.95
C ARG A 19 9.44 14.98 15.21
N THR A 20 8.82 14.60 16.32
CA THR A 20 9.00 15.13 17.67
C THR A 20 10.07 14.34 18.41
N ASP A 21 10.54 14.88 19.53
CA ASP A 21 11.49 14.17 20.40
C ASP A 21 10.87 12.88 20.96
N CYS A 22 11.36 11.73 20.47
CA CYS A 22 10.89 10.41 20.90
C CYS A 22 11.22 10.09 22.36
N ALA A 23 11.99 10.94 23.06
CA ALA A 23 12.09 10.91 24.52
C ALA A 23 10.71 11.01 25.19
N ALA A 24 9.79 11.80 24.61
CA ALA A 24 8.42 11.93 25.10
C ALA A 24 7.60 10.63 24.95
N CYS A 25 7.99 9.73 24.03
CA CYS A 25 7.41 8.39 23.90
C CYS A 25 8.05 7.37 24.87
N GLY A 26 8.96 7.82 25.75
CA GLY A 26 9.67 7.00 26.73
C GLY A 26 10.73 6.08 26.12
N ALA A 27 11.40 6.48 25.05
CA ALA A 27 12.53 5.78 24.43
C ALA A 27 13.74 6.72 24.28
N LYS A 28 14.97 6.20 24.25
CA LYS A 28 16.19 7.02 24.10
C LYS A 28 16.37 7.55 22.69
N SER A 29 15.73 6.92 21.71
CA SER A 29 15.69 7.37 20.31
C SER A 29 14.42 6.88 19.62
N CYS A 30 14.09 7.49 18.48
CA CYS A 30 12.98 7.03 17.66
C CYS A 30 13.21 5.62 17.12
N GLN A 31 14.46 5.24 16.83
CA GLN A 31 14.82 3.88 16.44
C GLN A 31 14.54 2.87 17.56
N GLU A 32 14.88 3.21 18.80
CA GLU A 32 14.56 2.36 19.95
C GLU A 32 13.04 2.25 20.15
N PHE A 33 12.30 3.36 19.97
CA PHE A 33 10.84 3.34 20.05
C PHE A 33 10.24 2.39 19.02
N VAL A 34 10.61 2.51 17.74
CA VAL A 34 10.14 1.62 16.67
C VAL A 34 10.54 0.17 16.94
N ALA A 35 11.77 -0.08 17.38
CA ALA A 35 12.21 -1.43 17.74
C ALA A 35 11.33 -2.00 18.87
N CYS A 36 10.91 -1.16 19.82
CA CYS A 36 10.01 -1.60 20.88
C CYS A 36 8.57 -1.84 20.41
N LEU A 37 8.05 -0.99 19.51
CA LEU A 37 6.74 -1.21 18.90
C LEU A 37 6.70 -2.56 18.17
N LYS A 38 7.71 -2.84 17.32
CA LYS A 38 7.81 -4.11 16.58
C LYS A 38 7.88 -5.34 17.50
N ARG A 39 8.43 -5.20 18.71
CA ARG A 39 8.55 -6.26 19.71
C ARG A 39 7.37 -6.32 20.68
N GLY A 40 6.46 -5.36 20.63
CA GLY A 40 5.35 -5.23 21.58
C GLY A 40 5.74 -4.79 23.00
N CYS A 41 6.96 -4.27 23.22
CA CYS A 41 7.33 -3.69 24.53
C CYS A 41 6.77 -2.29 24.75
N LYS A 42 6.31 -1.62 23.69
CA LYS A 42 5.58 -0.35 23.75
C LYS A 42 4.39 -0.39 22.81
N LYS A 43 3.40 0.47 23.07
CA LYS A 43 2.26 0.71 22.21
C LYS A 43 2.37 2.09 21.57
N PRO A 44 1.74 2.34 20.41
CA PRO A 44 1.75 3.67 19.81
C PRO A 44 1.07 4.71 20.72
N THR A 45 0.13 4.31 21.60
CA THR A 45 -0.47 5.17 22.65
C THR A 45 0.53 5.70 23.67
N ASP A 46 1.70 5.07 23.82
CA ASP A 46 2.73 5.53 24.77
C ASP A 46 3.40 6.82 24.30
N CYS A 47 3.15 7.25 23.05
CA CYS A 47 3.66 8.50 22.53
C CYS A 47 2.56 9.57 22.40
N PRO A 48 2.67 10.71 23.13
CA PRO A 48 1.70 11.80 23.06
C PRO A 48 1.53 12.42 21.66
N GLY A 49 2.54 12.29 20.79
CA GLY A 49 2.52 12.83 19.43
C GLY A 49 1.70 12.01 18.43
N ILE A 50 1.25 10.81 18.79
CA ILE A 50 0.51 9.92 17.88
C ILE A 50 -0.99 10.19 18.02
N SER A 51 -1.58 10.83 17.00
CA SER A 51 -3.02 11.01 16.89
C SER A 51 -3.76 9.67 16.82
N GLU A 52 -5.06 9.65 17.11
CA GLU A 52 -5.88 8.43 17.05
C GLU A 52 -5.87 7.76 15.67
N ALA A 53 -5.98 8.54 14.60
CA ALA A 53 -5.90 8.01 13.24
C ALA A 53 -4.53 7.35 12.97
N LEU A 54 -3.46 7.99 13.43
CA LEU A 54 -2.11 7.45 13.30
C LEU A 54 -1.94 6.18 14.16
N TYR A 55 -2.49 6.16 15.39
CA TYR A 55 -2.49 4.98 16.26
C TYR A 55 -3.13 3.77 15.56
N TYR A 56 -4.31 3.95 14.97
CA TYR A 56 -5.00 2.89 14.24
C TYR A 56 -4.16 2.35 13.09
N SER A 57 -3.58 3.22 12.27
CA SER A 57 -2.70 2.85 11.17
C SER A 57 -1.45 2.09 11.63
N PHE A 58 -0.83 2.52 12.74
CA PHE A 58 0.29 1.83 13.35
C PHE A 58 -0.12 0.44 13.86
N GLN A 59 -1.28 0.31 14.49
CA GLN A 59 -1.75 -0.98 15.01
C GLN A 59 -1.95 -2.00 13.89
N ILE A 60 -2.59 -1.60 12.78
CA ILE A 60 -2.76 -2.49 11.61
C ILE A 60 -1.39 -2.93 11.07
N ALA A 61 -0.46 -2.00 10.87
CA ALA A 61 0.86 -2.30 10.32
C ALA A 61 1.71 -3.19 11.27
N LEU A 62 1.58 -3.02 12.58
CA LEU A 62 2.26 -3.85 13.59
C LEU A 62 1.65 -5.26 13.66
N ASP A 63 0.33 -5.39 13.48
CA ASP A 63 -0.39 -6.67 13.48
C ASP A 63 -0.46 -7.33 12.10
N ALA A 64 0.26 -6.81 11.11
CA ALA A 64 0.17 -7.24 9.71
C ALA A 64 0.37 -8.75 9.50
N ASP A 65 1.27 -9.42 10.25
CA ASP A 65 1.48 -10.87 10.14
C ASP A 65 0.24 -11.70 10.55
N LYS A 66 -0.66 -11.12 11.36
CA LYS A 66 -1.92 -11.75 11.79
C LYS A 66 -3.06 -11.49 10.80
N ILE A 67 -2.99 -10.36 10.08
CA ILE A 67 -4.03 -9.91 9.14
C ILE A 67 -3.80 -10.52 7.77
N LEU A 68 -2.54 -10.53 7.31
CA LEU A 68 -2.23 -10.94 5.95
C LEU A 68 -2.32 -12.46 5.77
N PRO A 69 -2.97 -12.91 4.68
CA PRO A 69 -2.96 -14.32 4.33
C PRO A 69 -1.53 -14.80 4.01
N LYS A 70 -1.26 -16.06 4.33
CA LYS A 70 0.03 -16.72 4.08
C LYS A 70 -0.12 -17.66 2.89
N PHE A 71 0.64 -17.40 1.84
CA PHE A 71 0.62 -18.20 0.62
C PHE A 71 1.94 -18.95 0.44
N PRO A 72 1.93 -20.16 -0.15
CA PRO A 72 3.16 -20.80 -0.59
C PRO A 72 3.81 -20.00 -1.72
N CYS A 73 5.13 -20.11 -1.86
CA CYS A 73 5.80 -19.61 -3.06
C CYS A 73 5.20 -20.24 -4.31
N LEU A 74 4.87 -19.38 -5.27
CA LEU A 74 4.31 -19.79 -6.53
C LEU A 74 5.41 -20.32 -7.46
N THR A 75 5.11 -21.43 -8.15
CA THR A 75 5.94 -21.94 -9.25
C THR A 75 5.39 -21.52 -10.62
N ALA A 76 4.20 -20.94 -10.66
CA ALA A 76 3.53 -20.46 -11.86
C ALA A 76 2.63 -19.25 -11.54
N PRO A 77 2.35 -18.38 -12.53
CA PRO A 77 1.45 -17.25 -12.38
C PRO A 77 0.04 -17.67 -11.98
N ARG A 78 -0.67 -16.80 -11.25
CA ARG A 78 -2.06 -17.01 -10.81
C ARG A 78 -2.92 -15.83 -11.24
N PRO A 79 -3.42 -15.80 -12.49
CA PRO A 79 -4.21 -14.69 -13.00
C PRO A 79 -5.53 -14.55 -12.24
N GLY A 80 -5.85 -13.33 -11.87
CA GLY A 80 -7.12 -12.90 -11.33
C GLY A 80 -7.78 -11.82 -12.21
N PRO A 81 -8.94 -11.29 -11.79
CA PRO A 81 -9.63 -10.24 -12.51
C PRO A 81 -8.74 -9.00 -12.71
N ALA A 82 -8.68 -8.48 -13.93
CA ALA A 82 -8.08 -7.18 -14.24
C ALA A 82 -9.17 -6.13 -14.46
N GLY A 83 -8.82 -4.87 -14.30
CA GLY A 83 -9.74 -3.74 -14.45
C GLY A 83 -9.87 -2.89 -13.18
N LEU A 84 -10.69 -1.85 -13.29
CA LEU A 84 -10.94 -0.89 -12.22
C LEU A 84 -11.95 -1.47 -11.22
N MET A 85 -11.58 -1.42 -9.94
CA MET A 85 -12.44 -1.74 -8.81
C MET A 85 -12.68 -0.48 -7.99
N GLU A 86 -13.92 -0.30 -7.57
CA GLU A 86 -14.33 0.80 -6.70
C GLU A 86 -14.47 0.29 -5.27
N ILE A 87 -13.79 0.96 -4.35
CA ILE A 87 -13.81 0.63 -2.93
C ILE A 87 -14.52 1.75 -2.18
N ASN A 88 -15.51 1.38 -1.36
CA ASN A 88 -16.20 2.30 -0.44
C ASN A 88 -16.80 3.55 -1.09
N ASN A 89 -17.38 3.41 -2.30
CA ASN A 89 -18.04 4.50 -3.06
C ASN A 89 -17.12 5.72 -3.30
N PRO A 90 -16.12 5.59 -4.18
CA PRO A 90 -15.16 6.65 -4.42
C PRO A 90 -15.77 7.88 -5.11
N ASP A 91 -15.20 9.03 -4.78
CA ASP A 91 -15.56 10.37 -5.21
C ASP A 91 -14.43 11.07 -5.99
N LEU A 92 -14.62 12.35 -6.29
CA LEU A 92 -13.70 13.17 -7.06
C LEU A 92 -12.32 13.38 -6.40
N HIS A 93 -12.15 13.03 -5.13
CA HIS A 93 -10.92 13.19 -4.37
C HIS A 93 -10.29 11.85 -3.97
N SER A 94 -10.89 10.75 -4.40
CA SER A 94 -10.50 9.41 -3.99
C SER A 94 -9.21 8.97 -4.69
N PRO A 95 -8.24 8.39 -3.95
CA PRO A 95 -6.96 8.00 -4.53
C PRO A 95 -7.09 6.90 -5.60
N VAL A 96 -6.24 6.97 -6.63
CA VAL A 96 -6.14 5.96 -7.68
C VAL A 96 -4.90 5.10 -7.47
N LEU A 97 -5.09 3.84 -7.07
CA LEU A 97 -4.03 2.86 -6.80
C LEU A 97 -3.91 1.88 -7.97
N ILE A 98 -2.67 1.55 -8.33
CA ILE A 98 -2.34 0.56 -9.35
C ILE A 98 -1.75 -0.69 -8.70
N SER A 99 -2.12 -1.87 -9.20
CA SER A 99 -1.45 -3.13 -8.86
C SER A 99 -1.51 -4.12 -10.03
N GLY A 100 -0.89 -5.29 -9.88
CA GLY A 100 -1.01 -6.43 -10.80
C GLY A 100 -2.18 -7.35 -10.45
N ASN A 101 -2.66 -8.13 -11.41
CA ASN A 101 -3.85 -8.98 -11.26
C ASN A 101 -3.57 -10.38 -10.68
N ASN A 102 -2.45 -10.61 -10.00
CA ASN A 102 -2.24 -11.89 -9.32
C ASN A 102 -3.24 -12.09 -8.18
N VAL A 103 -3.93 -13.22 -8.12
CA VAL A 103 -5.00 -13.47 -7.13
C VAL A 103 -4.51 -13.28 -5.69
N HIS A 104 -3.32 -13.77 -5.34
CA HIS A 104 -2.77 -13.62 -3.98
C HIS A 104 -2.35 -12.18 -3.67
N THR A 105 -1.91 -11.42 -4.67
CA THR A 105 -1.69 -9.97 -4.53
C THR A 105 -3.01 -9.25 -4.24
N GLN A 106 -4.09 -9.64 -4.90
CA GLN A 106 -5.43 -9.10 -4.64
C GLN A 106 -5.93 -9.46 -3.24
N ASP A 107 -5.72 -10.70 -2.80
CA ASP A 107 -6.08 -11.16 -1.45
C ASP A 107 -5.35 -10.34 -0.38
N VAL A 108 -4.04 -10.09 -0.55
CA VAL A 108 -3.23 -9.26 0.36
C VAL A 108 -3.73 -7.82 0.41
N LEU A 109 -3.97 -7.20 -0.76
CA LEU A 109 -4.49 -5.82 -0.82
C LEU A 109 -5.88 -5.72 -0.20
N THR A 110 -6.76 -6.68 -0.49
CA THR A 110 -8.13 -6.71 0.04
C THR A 110 -8.13 -6.90 1.55
N ALA A 111 -7.25 -7.76 2.09
CA ALA A 111 -7.12 -7.95 3.54
C ALA A 111 -6.79 -6.63 4.24
N ILE A 112 -5.86 -5.83 3.71
CA ILE A 112 -5.55 -4.52 4.29
C ILE A 112 -6.67 -3.52 4.05
N ILE A 113 -7.20 -3.40 2.82
CA ILE A 113 -8.27 -2.45 2.49
C ILE A 113 -9.55 -2.72 3.30
N SER A 114 -9.81 -3.97 3.71
CA SER A 114 -10.92 -4.31 4.60
C SER A 114 -10.83 -3.67 5.99
N THR A 115 -9.66 -3.18 6.38
CA THR A 115 -9.43 -2.43 7.63
C THR A 115 -9.74 -0.94 7.47
N THR A 116 -10.42 -0.51 6.41
CA THR A 116 -10.81 0.88 6.26
C THR A 116 -12.14 1.06 5.55
N ARG A 117 -12.81 2.16 5.89
CA ARG A 117 -13.95 2.68 5.15
C ARG A 117 -13.58 3.81 4.19
N SER A 118 -12.29 4.09 4.01
CA SER A 118 -11.81 5.10 3.06
C SER A 118 -12.11 4.68 1.62
N PRO A 119 -12.49 5.63 0.76
CA PRO A 119 -12.75 5.36 -0.64
C PRO A 119 -11.47 5.25 -1.45
N PHE A 120 -11.45 4.31 -2.42
CA PHE A 120 -10.33 4.16 -3.35
C PHE A 120 -10.81 3.72 -4.73
N PHE A 121 -10.09 4.16 -5.75
CA PHE A 121 -10.05 3.49 -7.05
C PHE A 121 -8.86 2.54 -7.07
N LEU A 122 -9.09 1.24 -7.28
CA LEU A 122 -8.03 0.23 -7.36
C LEU A 122 -8.04 -0.41 -8.75
N LEU A 123 -7.03 -0.12 -9.55
CA LEU A 123 -6.88 -0.62 -10.90
C LEU A 123 -5.88 -1.78 -10.94
N PHE A 124 -6.38 -2.97 -11.25
CA PHE A 124 -5.56 -4.14 -11.51
C PHE A 124 -5.18 -4.21 -12.99
N THR A 125 -3.89 -4.03 -13.28
CA THR A 125 -3.33 -4.22 -14.62
C THR A 125 -3.14 -5.71 -14.87
N ASP A 126 -3.45 -6.17 -16.09
CA ASP A 126 -3.19 -7.56 -16.47
C ASP A 126 -1.67 -7.81 -16.59
N THR A 127 -1.12 -8.50 -15.60
CA THR A 127 0.28 -8.92 -15.51
C THR A 127 0.43 -10.40 -15.83
N ARG A 128 -0.55 -11.02 -16.51
CA ARG A 128 -0.66 -12.48 -16.71
C ARG A 128 -0.72 -13.26 -15.39
N GLY A 129 -1.08 -12.60 -14.29
CA GLY A 129 -1.05 -13.20 -12.95
C GLY A 129 0.33 -13.33 -12.32
N ASP A 130 1.35 -12.66 -12.83
CA ASP A 130 2.64 -12.52 -12.14
C ASP A 130 2.45 -11.66 -10.88
N THR A 131 3.08 -12.04 -9.75
CA THR A 131 3.15 -11.17 -8.54
C THR A 131 3.88 -9.87 -8.89
N VAL A 132 3.62 -8.78 -8.16
CA VAL A 132 4.11 -7.43 -8.57
C VAL A 132 5.62 -7.38 -8.76
N ASP A 133 6.39 -8.00 -7.88
CA ASP A 133 7.85 -8.10 -7.98
C ASP A 133 8.28 -8.84 -9.26
N MET A 134 7.69 -9.99 -9.53
CA MET A 134 7.95 -10.78 -10.73
C MET A 134 7.44 -10.07 -11.99
N ALA A 135 6.34 -9.34 -11.91
CA ALA A 135 5.78 -8.62 -13.04
C ALA A 135 6.68 -7.46 -13.47
N VAL A 136 7.33 -6.79 -12.52
CA VAL A 136 8.38 -5.80 -12.82
C VAL A 136 9.59 -6.48 -13.47
N ILE A 137 10.05 -7.62 -12.93
CA ILE A 137 11.21 -8.37 -13.47
C ILE A 137 10.94 -8.88 -14.90
N TYR A 138 9.80 -9.54 -15.11
CA TYR A 138 9.39 -10.10 -16.39
C TYR A 138 8.81 -9.06 -17.36
N LYS A 139 8.76 -7.79 -16.95
CA LYS A 139 8.22 -6.68 -17.74
C LYS A 139 6.78 -6.91 -18.19
N THR A 140 5.98 -7.53 -17.33
CA THR A 140 4.52 -7.64 -17.46
C THR A 140 3.76 -6.63 -16.63
N LEU A 141 4.47 -5.82 -15.82
CA LEU A 141 4.00 -4.55 -15.30
C LEU A 141 4.97 -3.45 -15.75
N THR A 142 4.56 -2.64 -16.72
CA THR A 142 5.39 -1.60 -17.36
C THR A 142 4.65 -0.27 -17.41
N SER A 143 5.38 0.82 -17.64
CA SER A 143 4.82 2.17 -17.84
C SER A 143 3.73 2.18 -18.92
N GLU A 144 3.95 1.47 -20.02
CA GLU A 144 2.97 1.35 -21.11
C GLU A 144 1.69 0.62 -20.67
N GLN A 145 1.82 -0.50 -19.94
CA GLN A 145 0.66 -1.25 -19.46
C GLN A 145 -0.14 -0.47 -18.43
N VAL A 146 0.52 0.23 -17.50
CA VAL A 146 -0.15 1.10 -16.53
C VAL A 146 -0.88 2.22 -17.25
N LYS A 147 -0.22 2.91 -18.19
CA LYS A 147 -0.83 3.95 -19.02
C LYS A 147 -2.07 3.43 -19.75
N LYS A 148 -1.95 2.27 -20.40
CA LYS A 148 -3.07 1.62 -21.11
C LYS A 148 -4.22 1.30 -20.16
N GLY A 149 -3.95 0.74 -18.99
CA GLY A 149 -4.98 0.40 -18.00
C GLY A 149 -5.71 1.65 -17.49
N VAL A 150 -4.97 2.70 -17.14
CA VAL A 150 -5.55 3.94 -16.63
C VAL A 150 -6.43 4.60 -17.68
N LEU A 151 -5.95 4.72 -18.93
CA LEU A 151 -6.74 5.29 -20.03
C LEU A 151 -7.98 4.45 -20.36
N ALA A 152 -7.85 3.12 -20.40
CA ALA A 152 -8.98 2.24 -20.71
C ALA A 152 -10.08 2.23 -19.63
N SER A 153 -9.72 2.59 -18.39
CA SER A 153 -10.68 2.66 -17.27
C SER A 153 -11.40 4.00 -17.16
N SER A 154 -10.95 5.04 -17.88
CA SER A 154 -11.41 6.44 -17.72
C SER A 154 -11.40 6.94 -16.27
N VAL A 155 -10.59 6.33 -15.38
CA VAL A 155 -10.59 6.66 -13.95
C VAL A 155 -10.20 8.12 -13.68
N LEU A 156 -9.29 8.67 -14.49
CA LEU A 156 -8.86 10.06 -14.36
C LEU A 156 -9.91 11.09 -14.78
N GLU A 157 -10.97 10.68 -15.48
CA GLU A 157 -12.12 11.55 -15.77
C GLU A 157 -13.10 11.62 -14.58
N ARG A 158 -12.93 10.72 -13.60
CA ARG A 158 -13.79 10.58 -12.41
C ARG A 158 -13.17 11.20 -11.16
N VAL A 159 -11.96 11.72 -11.25
CA VAL A 159 -11.26 12.42 -10.16
C VAL A 159 -10.89 13.83 -10.60
N SER A 160 -10.71 14.71 -9.61
CA SER A 160 -10.34 16.12 -9.81
C SER A 160 -8.82 16.34 -9.88
N HIS A 161 -8.03 15.27 -9.80
CA HIS A 161 -6.58 15.28 -9.82
C HIS A 161 -6.01 14.36 -10.91
N GLN A 162 -4.71 14.44 -11.15
CA GLN A 162 -3.98 13.53 -12.05
C GLN A 162 -2.98 12.65 -11.29
N ASP A 163 -3.24 12.43 -10.00
CA ASP A 163 -2.40 11.59 -9.15
C ASP A 163 -2.68 10.11 -9.38
N VAL A 164 -1.63 9.32 -9.61
CA VAL A 164 -1.68 7.86 -9.74
C VAL A 164 -0.65 7.24 -8.80
N ILE A 165 -1.09 6.34 -7.92
CA ILE A 165 -0.24 5.68 -6.93
C ILE A 165 0.19 4.31 -7.46
N ILE A 166 1.49 4.12 -7.65
CA ILE A 166 2.06 2.83 -8.07
C ILE A 166 2.69 2.07 -6.88
N PRO A 167 2.80 0.73 -6.92
CA PRO A 167 3.46 -0.02 -5.86
C PRO A 167 4.93 0.39 -5.69
N GLY A 168 5.46 0.30 -4.47
CA GLY A 168 6.87 0.63 -4.19
C GLY A 168 7.87 -0.23 -4.98
N LEU A 169 7.49 -1.47 -5.31
CA LEU A 169 8.28 -2.36 -6.18
C LEU A 169 8.41 -1.83 -7.62
N ALA A 170 7.47 -1.00 -8.05
CA ALA A 170 7.44 -0.38 -9.37
C ALA A 170 8.09 1.02 -9.39
N ALA A 171 8.71 1.48 -8.30
CA ALA A 171 9.24 2.84 -8.17
C ALA A 171 10.15 3.28 -9.34
N ALA A 172 10.93 2.36 -9.91
CA ALA A 172 11.83 2.64 -11.03
C ALA A 172 11.12 3.13 -12.31
N MET A 173 9.83 2.85 -12.48
CA MET A 173 9.07 3.28 -13.66
C MET A 173 8.44 4.68 -13.53
N ARG A 174 8.54 5.31 -12.35
CA ARG A 174 7.93 6.62 -12.05
C ARG A 174 8.29 7.66 -13.11
N ASP A 175 9.58 7.91 -13.30
CA ASP A 175 10.07 9.01 -14.15
C ASP A 175 9.68 8.82 -15.63
N GLU A 176 9.63 7.58 -16.11
CA GLU A 176 9.18 7.26 -17.46
C GLU A 176 7.67 7.49 -17.62
N LEU A 177 6.89 7.06 -16.65
CA LEU A 177 5.44 7.21 -16.66
C LEU A 177 5.06 8.69 -16.60
N GLU A 178 5.65 9.48 -15.68
CA GLU A 178 5.45 10.93 -15.58
C GLU A 178 5.76 11.65 -16.91
N LYS A 179 6.91 11.35 -17.52
CA LYS A 179 7.31 11.97 -18.80
C LYS A 179 6.36 11.61 -19.95
N SER A 180 5.82 10.40 -19.96
CA SER A 180 5.01 9.88 -21.06
C SER A 180 3.51 10.18 -20.93
N THR A 181 3.03 10.53 -19.73
CA THR A 181 1.61 10.79 -19.45
C THR A 181 1.32 12.21 -18.96
N GLY A 182 2.29 12.86 -18.31
CA GLY A 182 2.08 14.13 -17.60
C GLY A 182 1.35 14.00 -16.27
N TRP A 183 1.02 12.78 -15.83
CA TRP A 183 0.39 12.52 -14.53
C TRP A 183 1.39 12.68 -13.39
N ASN A 184 0.88 12.97 -12.20
CA ASN A 184 1.69 12.97 -10.98
C ASN A 184 1.78 11.53 -10.45
N ILE A 185 2.96 10.92 -10.52
CA ILE A 185 3.12 9.50 -10.14
C ILE A 185 3.68 9.41 -8.72
N ILE A 186 2.84 8.94 -7.81
CA ILE A 186 3.18 8.77 -6.40
C ILE A 186 3.64 7.33 -6.19
N VAL A 187 4.83 7.17 -5.62
CA VAL A 187 5.35 5.84 -5.26
C VAL A 187 4.78 5.46 -3.89
N GLY A 188 3.90 4.47 -3.88
CA GLY A 188 3.36 3.86 -2.67
C GLY A 188 4.37 2.93 -1.98
N PRO A 189 3.96 2.26 -0.89
CA PRO A 189 4.83 1.37 -0.16
C PRO A 189 5.13 0.07 -0.92
N ILE A 190 6.19 -0.63 -0.51
CA ILE A 190 6.51 -1.98 -1.00
C ILE A 190 5.53 -2.99 -0.38
N CYS A 191 5.30 -2.90 0.93
CA CYS A 191 4.37 -3.76 1.66
C CYS A 191 2.98 -3.13 1.68
N ALA A 192 1.95 -3.91 1.32
CA ALA A 192 0.57 -3.44 1.40
C ALA A 192 0.15 -3.05 2.83
N ALA A 193 0.71 -3.67 3.86
CA ALA A 193 0.40 -3.36 5.26
C ALA A 193 0.89 -1.98 5.72
N GLU A 194 1.68 -1.29 4.90
CA GLU A 194 2.10 0.10 5.13
C GLU A 194 1.09 1.11 4.56
N LEU A 195 0.08 0.68 3.76
CA LEU A 195 -0.95 1.59 3.23
C LEU A 195 -1.67 2.41 4.31
N PRO A 196 -2.06 1.86 5.48
CA PRO A 196 -2.65 2.65 6.55
C PRO A 196 -1.73 3.78 7.03
N LEU A 197 -0.42 3.52 7.13
CA LEU A 197 0.58 4.52 7.52
C LEU A 197 0.80 5.56 6.41
N PHE A 198 0.83 5.10 5.16
CA PHE A 198 1.00 5.92 3.97
C PHE A 198 -0.11 6.95 3.81
N PHE A 199 -1.37 6.54 4.01
CA PHE A 199 -2.53 7.44 3.95
C PHE A 199 -2.76 8.19 5.27
N GLY A 200 -2.22 7.70 6.38
CA GLY A 200 -2.25 8.37 7.68
C GLY A 200 -3.67 8.80 8.09
N PRO A 201 -3.93 10.10 8.34
CA PRO A 201 -5.26 10.59 8.70
C PRO A 201 -6.37 10.28 7.68
N SER A 202 -6.03 10.06 6.41
CA SER A 202 -6.99 9.70 5.36
C SER A 202 -7.36 8.22 5.38
N TRP A 203 -6.74 7.40 6.23
CA TRP A 203 -7.13 6.00 6.47
C TRP A 203 -8.17 5.93 7.58
N LEU A 204 -9.45 5.87 7.19
CA LEU A 204 -10.57 5.94 8.12
C LEU A 204 -10.84 4.57 8.72
N SER A 205 -10.74 4.47 10.05
CA SER A 205 -11.15 3.27 10.78
C SER A 205 -12.64 2.98 10.55
N PRO A 206 -13.05 1.71 10.34
CA PRO A 206 -14.44 1.29 10.44
C PRO A 206 -14.93 1.59 11.87
N ALA A 207 -16.01 2.36 12.03
CA ALA A 207 -16.53 2.64 13.37
C ALA A 207 -16.94 1.32 14.07
N THR A 208 -16.57 1.17 15.35
CA THR A 208 -17.13 0.16 16.26
C THR A 208 -18.60 0.40 16.54
#